data_AF-A0A7K1GJ18-F1
#
_entry.id   AF-A0A7K1GJ18-F1
#
_cell.length_a   1.000
_cell.length_b   1.000
_cell.length_c   1.000
_cell.angle_alpha   90.00
_cell.angle_beta   90.00
_cell.angle_gamma   90.00
#
_symmetry.space_group_name_H-M   'P 1'
#
loop_
_entity.id
_entity.type
_entity.pdbx_description
1 polymer ?
#
loop_
_entity_poly.entity_id
_entity_poly.type
_entity_poly.pdbx_seq_one_letter_code
_entity_poly.pdbx_strand_id
1 'polypeptide(L)' 'MKSNYTHEDFKEMKKDLKLTNRDIADITGLTEASVKNQTKPSANELPPWIKTMLYIYNKLK' A
#
# COMPACT_ATOMS: atom_id res chain seq x y z
N MET A 1 13.33 -1.47 -13.71
CA MET A 1 13.83 -1.80 -12.36
C MET A 1 12.68 -2.41 -11.57
N LYS A 2 12.86 -3.58 -10.94
CA LYS A 2 11.93 -4.02 -9.88
C LYS A 2 12.20 -3.14 -8.66
N SER A 3 11.21 -2.38 -8.22
CA SER A 3 11.31 -1.59 -6.99
C SER A 3 11.24 -2.53 -5.78
N ASN A 4 12.22 -2.46 -4.88
CA ASN A 4 12.28 -3.28 -3.66
C ASN A 4 11.37 -2.74 -2.56
N TYR A 5 10.09 -2.49 -2.86
CA TYR A 5 9.12 -2.05 -1.87
C TYR A 5 8.70 -3.21 -0.96
N THR A 6 8.60 -2.93 0.32
CA THR A 6 8.32 -3.85 1.41
C THR A 6 7.01 -3.50 2.12
N HIS A 7 6.47 -4.47 2.87
CA HIS A 7 5.29 -4.23 3.71
C HIS A 7 5.54 -3.16 4.80
N GLU A 8 6.79 -2.95 5.21
CA GLU A 8 7.13 -1.86 6.13
C GLU A 8 7.06 -0.50 5.45
N ASP A 9 7.54 -0.36 4.21
CA ASP A 9 7.37 0.88 3.43
C ASP A 9 5.88 1.26 3.31
N PHE A 10 5.02 0.26 3.08
CA PHE A 10 3.57 0.47 3.02
C PHE A 10 2.98 0.94 4.35
N LYS A 11 3.44 0.38 5.48
CA LYS A 11 3.01 0.82 6.83
C LYS A 11 3.47 2.23 7.13
N GLU A 12 4.71 2.58 6.81
CA GLU A 12 5.25 3.92 7.00
C GLU A 12 4.49 4.95 6.16
N MET A 13 4.30 4.70 4.86
CA MET A 13 3.49 5.55 3.98
C MET A 13 2.09 5.78 4.55
N LYS A 14 1.41 4.72 4.99
CA LYS A 14 0.08 4.84 5.60
C LYS A 14 0.08 5.71 6.84
N LYS A 15 1.09 5.55 7.71
CA LYS A 15 1.24 6.33 8.94
C LYS A 15 1.48 7.80 8.63
N ASP A 16 2.39 8.09 7.72
CA ASP A 16 2.78 9.45 7.32
C ASP A 16 1.60 10.20 6.68
N LEU A 17 0.85 9.52 5.80
CA LEU A 17 -0.32 10.09 5.12
C LEU A 17 -1.61 9.99 5.94
N LYS A 18 -1.57 9.39 7.13
CA LYS A 18 -2.74 9.11 7.99
C LYS A 18 -3.86 8.34 7.26
N LEU A 19 -3.47 7.43 6.35
CA LEU A 19 -4.40 6.61 5.58
C LEU A 19 -4.84 5.36 6.34
N THR A 20 -6.13 5.12 6.37
CA THR A 20 -6.75 3.88 6.84
C THR A 20 -6.88 2.87 5.69
N ASN A 21 -7.18 1.60 6.01
CA ASN A 21 -7.52 0.63 4.96
C ASN A 21 -8.82 1.00 4.23
N ARG A 22 -9.72 1.73 4.90
CA ARG A 22 -10.97 2.21 4.32
C ARG A 22 -10.72 3.29 3.28
N ASP A 23 -9.85 4.26 3.57
CA ASP A 23 -9.49 5.29 2.58
C ASP A 23 -8.89 4.67 1.32
N ILE A 24 -8.03 3.67 1.49
CA ILE A 24 -7.44 2.92 0.37
C ILE A 24 -8.51 2.13 -0.39
N ALA A 25 -9.44 1.50 0.31
CA ALA A 25 -10.56 0.78 -0.30
C ALA A 25 -11.40 1.72 -1.17
N ASP A 26 -11.73 2.91 -0.66
CA ASP A 26 -12.50 3.93 -1.37
C ASP A 26 -11.76 4.44 -2.62
N ILE A 27 -10.44 4.64 -2.55
CA ILE A 27 -9.61 5.08 -3.70
C ILE A 27 -9.49 3.99 -4.77
N THR A 28 -9.31 2.74 -4.34
CA THR A 28 -9.01 1.62 -5.26
C THR A 28 -10.26 0.90 -5.77
N GLY A 29 -11.44 1.22 -5.23
CA GLY A 29 -12.68 0.49 -5.50
C GLY A 29 -12.70 -0.92 -4.93
N LEU A 30 -11.80 -1.23 -3.99
CA LEU A 30 -11.76 -2.52 -3.29
C LEU A 30 -12.63 -2.49 -2.04
N THR A 31 -12.84 -3.65 -1.42
CA THR A 31 -13.36 -3.70 -0.05
C THR A 31 -12.21 -3.58 0.95
N GLU A 32 -12.48 -3.02 2.13
CA GLU A 32 -11.48 -2.92 3.21
C GLU A 32 -10.89 -4.29 3.58
N ALA A 33 -11.71 -5.34 3.57
CA ALA A 33 -11.27 -6.71 3.78
C ALA A 33 -10.32 -7.21 2.69
N SER A 34 -10.59 -6.87 1.42
CA SER A 34 -9.71 -7.20 0.30
C SER A 34 -8.36 -6.50 0.43
N VAL A 35 -8.37 -5.21 0.77
CA VAL A 35 -7.14 -4.45 1.06
C VAL A 35 -6.34 -5.14 2.16
N LYS A 36 -6.95 -5.41 3.32
CA LYS A 36 -6.30 -6.10 4.44
C LYS A 36 -5.70 -7.46 4.04
N ASN A 37 -6.42 -8.26 3.24
CA ASN A 37 -5.96 -9.58 2.81
C ASN A 37 -4.80 -9.52 1.82
N GLN A 38 -4.78 -8.51 0.95
CA GLN A 38 -3.70 -8.29 -0.01
C GLN A 38 -2.46 -7.68 0.63
N THR A 39 -2.61 -6.92 1.72
CA THR A 39 -1.51 -6.21 2.39
C THR A 39 -1.04 -6.89 3.68
N LYS A 40 -1.47 -8.13 3.94
CA LYS A 40 -1.04 -8.86 5.14
C LYS A 40 0.45 -9.21 5.03
N PRO A 41 1.22 -9.24 6.13
CA PRO A 41 2.65 -9.61 6.08
C PRO A 41 2.94 -10.99 5.49
N SER A 42 1.97 -11.92 5.60
CA SER A 42 2.05 -13.25 4.99
C SER A 42 1.73 -13.28 3.49
N ALA A 43 1.38 -12.15 2.88
CA ALA A 43 1.29 -12.04 1.43
C ALA A 43 2.72 -11.98 0.86
N ASN A 44 3.04 -12.93 -0.02
CA ASN A 44 4.37 -13.09 -0.60
C ASN A 44 4.88 -11.83 -1.31
N GLU A 45 3.99 -11.05 -1.91
CA GLU A 45 4.36 -9.87 -2.68
C GLU A 45 3.32 -8.75 -2.51
N LEU A 46 3.81 -7.51 -2.47
CA LEU A 46 2.94 -6.34 -2.50
C LEU A 46 2.20 -6.25 -3.86
N PRO A 47 0.88 -6.00 -3.84
CA PRO A 47 0.12 -5.68 -5.05
C PRO A 47 0.75 -4.55 -5.88
N PRO A 48 0.65 -4.60 -7.22
CA PRO A 48 1.18 -3.56 -8.10
C PRO A 48 0.69 -2.14 -7.75
N TRP A 49 -0.57 -2.00 -7.35
CA TRP A 49 -1.14 -0.70 -6.98
C TRP A 49 -0.45 -0.09 -5.75
N ILE A 50 -0.04 -0.91 -4.76
CA ILE A 50 0.73 -0.44 -3.61
C ILE A 50 2.12 0.02 -4.04
N LYS A 51 2.77 -0.75 -4.92
CA LYS A 51 4.08 -0.38 -5.47
C LYS A 51 4.01 0.96 -6.21
N THR A 52 2.92 1.21 -6.95
CA THR A 52 2.67 2.51 -7.60
C THR A 52 2.47 3.62 -6.57
N MET A 53 1.66 3.40 -5.52
CA MET A 53 1.47 4.39 -4.44
C MET A 53 2.79 4.74 -3.75
N LEU A 54 3.60 3.73 -3.41
CA LEU A 54 4.92 3.90 -2.79
C LEU A 54 5.90 4.63 -3.71
N TYR A 55 5.87 4.34 -5.00
CA TYR A 55 6.66 5.08 -5.98
C TYR A 55 6.32 6.56 -6.01
N ILE A 56 5.02 6.89 -6.09
CA ILE A 56 4.57 8.28 -6.10
C ILE A 56 4.91 8.96 -4.77
N TYR A 57 4.64 8.31 -3.65
CA TYR A 57 4.94 8.81 -2.31
C TYR A 57 6.43 9.17 -2.16
N ASN A 58 7.32 8.26 -2.53
CA ASN A 58 8.78 8.49 -2.45
C ASN A 58 9.29 9.51 -3.46
N LYS A 59 8.56 9.78 -4.55
CA LYS A 59 8.93 10.80 -5.54
C LYS A 59 8.51 12.21 -5.13
N LEU A 60 7.47 12.33 -4.30
CA LEU A 60 6.91 13.61 -3.86
C LEU A 60 7.37 14.04 -2.46
N LYS A 61 8.05 13.14 -1.74
CA LYS A 61 8.72 13.40 -0.46
C LYS A 61 10.05 14.11 -0.69
#